data_AF-A0A5E4J2X7-F1
#
_entry.id   AF-A0A5E4J2X7-F1
#
_cell.length_a   1.000
_cell.length_b   1.000
_cell.length_c   1.000
_cell.angle_alpha   90.00
_cell.angle_beta   90.00
_cell.angle_gamma   90.00
#
_symmetry.space_group_name_H-M   'P 1'
#
loop_
_entity.id
_entity.type
_entity.pdbx_description
1 polymer ?
#
loop_
_entity_poly.entity_id
_entity_poly.type
_entity_poly.pdbx_seq_one_letter_code
_entity_poly.pdbx_strand_id
1 'polypeptide(L)'
;MKRISSAFNVENIVASANLQVELDLFTIAMEVDNVEYEPEQFPGAIMRLKELGTTLLLFKNGKVICSGAKSEPQIEKSIKKAISILTPYIKEPSKESMAEASVKSKPKKKR
;
A
#
# COMPACT_ATOMS: atom_id res chain seq x y z
N MET A 1 13.21 4.70 45.14
CA MET A 1 12.14 4.64 44.11
C MET A 1 12.80 4.65 42.73
N LYS A 2 12.67 3.57 41.94
CA LYS A 2 13.14 3.56 40.54
C LYS A 2 12.09 4.28 39.68
N ARG A 3 12.47 5.39 39.03
CA ARG A 3 11.65 6.03 38.00
C ARG A 3 11.54 5.06 36.83
N ILE A 4 10.32 4.63 36.51
CA ILE A 4 10.04 3.93 35.25
C ILE A 4 10.21 4.98 34.15
N SER A 5 11.19 4.79 33.27
CA SER A 5 11.36 5.66 32.10
C SER A 5 10.30 5.27 31.07
N SER A 6 9.33 6.16 30.82
CA SER A 6 8.25 5.97 29.84
C SER A 6 8.73 6.18 28.39
N ALA A 7 9.87 5.60 28.02
CA ALA A 7 10.34 5.59 26.63
C ALA A 7 9.62 4.47 25.88
N PHE A 8 8.96 4.81 24.78
CA PHE A 8 8.28 3.85 23.90
C PHE A 8 9.00 3.81 22.55
N ASN A 9 9.11 2.61 21.98
CA ASN A 9 9.70 2.39 20.66
C ASN A 9 8.61 1.95 19.69
N VAL A 10 8.63 2.53 18.49
CA VAL A 10 7.74 2.12 17.40
C VAL A 10 8.34 0.91 16.71
N GLU A 11 7.65 -0.23 16.79
CA GLU A 11 8.11 -1.47 16.16
C GLU A 11 7.57 -1.67 14.75
N ASN A 12 6.35 -1.18 14.46
CA ASN A 12 5.73 -1.30 13.16
C ASN A 12 4.66 -0.22 12.95
N ILE A 13 4.64 0.30 11.74
CA ILE A 13 3.63 1.19 11.19
C ILE A 13 3.04 0.49 9.98
N VAL A 14 1.71 0.40 9.96
CA VAL A 14 0.94 -0.04 8.80
C VAL A 14 0.18 1.16 8.27
N ALA A 15 0.33 1.44 6.97
CA ALA A 15 -0.32 2.55 6.30
C ALA A 15 -1.08 2.06 5.08
N SER A 16 -2.19 2.74 4.76
CA SER A 16 -2.94 2.53 3.53
C SER A 16 -2.85 3.74 2.63
N ALA A 17 -2.71 3.52 1.32
CA ALA A 17 -2.76 4.54 0.28
C ALA A 17 -3.70 4.09 -0.85
N ASN A 18 -4.09 5.04 -1.70
CA ASN A 18 -4.80 4.75 -2.94
C ASN A 18 -4.09 5.50 -4.07
N LEU A 19 -3.61 4.74 -5.06
CA LEU A 19 -2.91 5.28 -6.23
C LEU A 19 -3.88 5.89 -7.27
N GLN A 20 -5.19 5.69 -7.11
CA GLN A 20 -6.25 6.17 -8.00
C GLN A 20 -6.09 5.70 -9.45
N VAL A 21 -5.62 4.47 -9.61
CA VAL A 21 -5.35 3.83 -10.89
C VAL A 21 -5.78 2.37 -10.85
N GLU A 22 -5.90 1.74 -12.01
CA GLU A 22 -6.10 0.30 -12.11
C GLU A 22 -4.75 -0.38 -12.37
N LEU A 23 -4.46 -1.45 -11.63
CA LEU A 23 -3.20 -2.20 -11.70
C LEU A 23 -3.40 -3.56 -12.36
N ASP A 24 -2.57 -3.88 -13.35
CA ASP A 24 -2.49 -5.24 -13.90
C ASP A 24 -1.64 -6.16 -13.02
N LEU A 25 -2.26 -6.74 -11.98
CA LEU A 25 -1.54 -7.58 -11.02
C LEU A 25 -0.92 -8.84 -11.65
N PHE A 26 -1.46 -9.35 -12.75
CA PHE A 26 -0.87 -10.51 -13.44
C PHE A 26 0.42 -10.11 -14.15
N THR A 27 0.40 -9.05 -14.95
CA THR A 27 1.61 -8.55 -15.61
C THR A 27 2.66 -8.11 -14.60
N ILE A 28 2.27 -7.42 -13.52
CA ILE A 28 3.19 -7.01 -12.46
C ILE A 28 3.87 -8.24 -11.84
N ALA A 29 3.14 -9.30 -11.52
CA ALA A 29 3.72 -10.50 -10.92
C ALA A 29 4.64 -11.29 -11.88
N MET A 30 4.42 -11.16 -13.19
CA MET A 30 5.26 -11.79 -14.22
C MET A 30 6.56 -11.02 -14.50
N GLU A 31 6.52 -9.68 -14.46
CA GLU A 31 7.62 -8.84 -14.91
C GLU A 31 8.41 -8.18 -13.77
N VAL A 32 7.81 -8.03 -12.60
CA VAL A 32 8.43 -7.33 -11.46
C VAL A 32 8.95 -8.33 -10.44
N ASP A 33 10.25 -8.27 -10.17
CA ASP A 33 10.89 -9.08 -9.14
C ASP A 33 10.27 -8.85 -7.76
N ASN A 34 10.19 -9.91 -6.97
CA ASN A 34 9.67 -9.90 -5.59
C ASN A 34 8.19 -9.48 -5.49
N VAL A 35 7.41 -9.75 -6.53
CA VAL A 35 5.95 -9.68 -6.50
C VAL A 35 5.36 -11.07 -6.64
N GLU A 36 4.45 -11.42 -5.73
CA GLU A 36 3.69 -12.68 -5.76
C GLU A 36 2.20 -12.38 -5.87
N TYR A 37 1.51 -13.06 -6.78
CA TYR A 37 0.08 -12.89 -6.96
C TYR A 37 -0.58 -14.23 -7.27
N GLU A 38 -1.30 -14.75 -6.28
CA GLU A 38 -2.05 -16.00 -6.34
C GLU A 38 -3.50 -15.71 -5.96
N PRO A 39 -4.36 -15.28 -6.91
CA PRO A 39 -5.71 -14.77 -6.62
C PRO A 39 -6.63 -15.77 -5.90
N GLU A 40 -6.40 -17.06 -6.12
CA GLU A 40 -7.13 -18.15 -5.44
C GLU A 40 -6.75 -18.26 -3.95
N GLN A 41 -5.58 -17.75 -3.55
CA GLN A 41 -5.10 -17.75 -2.17
C GLN A 41 -5.33 -16.38 -1.49
N PHE A 42 -5.10 -15.29 -2.21
CA PHE A 42 -5.23 -13.93 -1.70
C PHE A 42 -5.55 -12.93 -2.83
N PRO A 43 -6.55 -12.03 -2.64
CA PRO A 43 -7.01 -11.14 -3.71
C PRO A 43 -6.05 -10.01 -4.13
N GLY A 44 -4.95 -9.80 -3.40
CA GLY A 44 -3.95 -8.77 -3.72
C GLY A 44 -2.60 -9.38 -4.11
N ALA A 45 -1.76 -8.60 -4.77
CA ALA A 45 -0.37 -8.98 -4.99
C ALA A 45 0.50 -8.56 -3.79
N ILE A 46 1.47 -9.38 -3.42
CA ILE A 46 2.42 -9.13 -2.34
C ILE A 46 3.74 -8.70 -2.96
N MET A 47 4.08 -7.42 -2.84
CA MET A 47 5.36 -6.85 -3.27
C MET A 47 6.27 -6.65 -2.05
N ARG A 48 7.50 -7.17 -2.11
CA ARG A 48 8.50 -7.01 -1.02
C ARG A 48 9.63 -6.09 -1.44
N LEU A 49 9.75 -4.94 -0.77
CA LEU A 49 10.88 -4.00 -0.92
C LEU A 49 11.95 -4.32 0.14
N LYS A 50 12.78 -5.33 -0.14
CA LYS A 50 13.78 -5.85 0.80
C LYS A 50 14.76 -4.77 1.28
N GLU A 51 15.14 -3.85 0.40
CA GLU A 51 16.03 -2.73 0.68
C GLU A 51 15.42 -1.69 1.64
N LEU A 52 14.09 -1.65 1.74
CA LEU A 52 13.36 -0.78 2.66
C LEU A 52 12.80 -1.53 3.87
N GLY A 53 12.87 -2.86 3.90
CA GLY A 53 12.28 -3.68 4.96
C GLY A 53 10.75 -3.60 5.01
N THR A 54 10.09 -3.23 3.91
CA THR A 54 8.64 -3.06 3.85
C THR A 54 7.98 -4.06 2.89
N THR A 55 6.74 -4.41 3.19
CA THR A 55 5.88 -5.25 2.35
C THR A 55 4.64 -4.45 1.95
N LEU A 56 4.34 -4.46 0.66
CA LEU A 56 3.18 -3.80 0.08
C LEU A 56 2.19 -4.85 -0.42
N LEU A 57 0.92 -4.68 -0.05
CA LEU A 57 -0.20 -5.40 -0.63
C LEU A 57 -0.85 -4.50 -1.67
N LEU A 58 -0.80 -4.91 -2.93
CA LEU A 58 -1.33 -4.19 -4.08
C LEU A 58 -2.69 -4.78 -4.47
N PHE A 59 -3.68 -3.95 -4.70
CA PHE A 59 -5.00 -4.37 -5.16
C PHE A 59 -5.28 -3.82 -6.56
N LYS A 60 -6.10 -4.55 -7.34
CA LYS A 60 -6.44 -4.17 -8.73
C LYS A 60 -6.94 -2.73 -8.85
N ASN A 61 -7.68 -2.24 -7.86
CA ASN A 61 -8.23 -0.87 -7.84
C ASN A 61 -7.23 0.21 -7.40
N GLY A 62 -5.94 -0.10 -7.33
CA GLY A 62 -4.90 0.86 -6.93
C GLY A 62 -4.80 1.10 -5.43
N LYS A 63 -5.60 0.42 -4.59
CA LYS A 63 -5.37 0.42 -3.14
C LYS A 63 -4.04 -0.25 -2.84
N VAL A 64 -3.31 0.33 -1.89
CA VAL A 64 -2.03 -0.19 -1.41
C VAL A 64 -2.04 -0.22 0.12
N ILE A 65 -1.57 -1.32 0.72
CA ILE A 65 -1.28 -1.42 2.15
C ILE A 65 0.21 -1.64 2.32
N CYS A 66 0.89 -0.72 3.00
CA CYS A 66 2.31 -0.82 3.33
C CYS A 66 2.49 -1.20 4.80
N SER A 67 3.35 -2.17 5.09
CA SER A 67 3.66 -2.66 6.43
C SER A 67 5.17 -2.91 6.60
N GLY A 68 5.65 -2.99 7.85
CA GLY A 68 7.06 -3.24 8.17
C GLY A 68 7.89 -1.98 8.39
N ALA A 69 7.28 -0.79 8.28
CA ALA A 69 7.98 0.47 8.50
C ALA A 69 8.04 0.82 10.00
N LYS A 70 9.10 1.52 10.43
CA LYS A 70 9.23 2.04 11.81
C LYS A 70 9.05 3.55 11.90
N SER A 71 8.84 4.22 10.77
CA SER A 71 8.64 5.67 10.69
C SER A 71 7.79 6.06 9.48
N GLU A 72 7.10 7.20 9.57
CA GLU A 72 6.32 7.74 8.44
C GLU A 72 7.18 8.04 7.19
N PRO A 73 8.41 8.59 7.29
CA PRO A 73 9.27 8.77 6.12
C PRO A 73 9.61 7.46 5.40
N GLN A 74 9.71 6.34 6.12
CA GLN A 74 9.95 5.03 5.53
C GLN A 74 8.72 4.53 4.75
N ILE A 75 7.51 4.80 5.24
CA ILE A 75 6.26 4.56 4.48
C ILE A 75 6.30 5.38 3.17
N GLU A 76 6.56 6.68 3.26
CA GLU A 76 6.57 7.57 2.09
C GLU A 76 7.59 7.10 1.04
N LYS A 77 8.80 6.76 1.47
CA LYS A 77 9.85 6.21 0.59
C LYS A 77 9.41 4.90 -0.07
N SER A 78 8.74 4.02 0.68
CA SER A 78 8.24 2.73 0.16
C SER A 78 7.14 2.92 -0.89
N ILE A 79 6.18 3.80 -0.63
CA ILE A 79 5.12 4.12 -1.59
C ILE A 79 5.69 4.77 -2.85
N LYS A 80 6.61 5.74 -2.73
CA LYS A 80 7.27 6.37 -3.89
C LYS A 80 8.06 5.37 -4.74
N LYS A 81 8.80 4.46 -4.09
CA LYS A 81 9.54 3.39 -4.77
C LYS A 81 8.59 2.45 -5.50
N ALA A 82 7.50 2.04 -4.87
CA ALA A 82 6.48 1.21 -5.50
C ALA A 82 5.84 1.93 -6.71
N ILE A 83 5.44 3.19 -6.58
CA ILE A 83 4.90 3.97 -7.71
C ILE A 83 5.88 3.98 -8.89
N SER A 84 7.16 4.27 -8.64
CA SER A 84 8.19 4.27 -9.69
C SER A 84 8.32 2.93 -10.42
N ILE A 85 8.12 1.81 -9.72
CA ILE A 85 8.17 0.46 -10.32
C ILE A 85 6.87 0.16 -11.06
N LEU A 86 5.73 0.62 -10.52
CA LEU A 86 4.40 0.29 -11.01
C LEU A 86 3.93 1.16 -12.17
N THR A 87 4.52 2.34 -12.39
CA THR A 87 4.15 3.27 -13.48
C THR A 87 3.95 2.60 -14.84
N PRO A 88 4.81 1.67 -15.30
CA PRO A 88 4.63 0.98 -16.59
C PRO A 88 3.38 0.08 -16.66
N TYR A 89 2.81 -0.30 -15.52
CA TYR A 89 1.72 -1.28 -15.39
C TYR A 89 0.37 -0.65 -15.02
N ILE A 90 0.32 0.68 -15.04
CA ILE A 90 -0.90 1.44 -14.78
C ILE A 90 -1.77 1.40 -16.03
N LYS A 91 -2.98 0.85 -15.88
CA LYS A 91 -4.02 0.99 -16.89
C LYS A 91 -4.70 2.36 -16.72
N GLU A 92 -5.05 2.99 -17.84
CA GLU A 92 -5.91 4.17 -17.78
C GLU A 92 -7.20 3.83 -17.03
N PRO A 93 -7.63 4.68 -16.08
CA PRO A 93 -8.80 4.39 -15.28
C PRO A 93 -10.03 4.26 -16.19
N SER A 94 -10.63 3.08 -16.20
CA SER A 94 -11.95 2.87 -16.75
C SER A 94 -12.97 3.74 -15.99
N LYS A 95 -13.97 4.28 -16.71
CA LYS A 95 -14.92 5.32 -16.24
C LYS A 95 -15.73 4.94 -14.97
N GLU A 96 -15.65 3.69 -14.51
CA GLU A 96 -16.36 3.16 -13.34
C GLU A 96 -15.66 3.47 -12.00
N SER A 97 -14.33 3.61 -11.98
CA SER A 97 -13.54 3.89 -10.77
C SER A 97 -13.79 5.28 -10.17
N MET A 98 -14.30 6.22 -10.97
CA MET A 98 -14.61 7.60 -10.54
C MET A 98 -15.88 7.69 -9.67
N ALA A 99 -16.74 6.67 -9.68
CA ALA A 99 -17.99 6.68 -8.93
C ALA A 99 -17.80 6.43 -7.42
N GLU A 100 -16.80 5.62 -7.02
CA GLU A 100 -16.57 5.32 -5.60
C GLU A 100 -15.83 6.44 -4.84
N ALA A 101 -15.04 7.27 -5.54
CA ALA A 101 -14.31 8.38 -4.93
C ALA A 101 -15.23 9.49 -4.38
N SER A 102 -16.47 9.58 -4.87
CA SER A 102 -17.44 10.62 -4.48
C SER A 102 -18.33 10.24 -3.28
N VAL A 103 -18.30 9.00 -2.78
CA VAL A 103 -19.33 8.50 -1.81
C VAL A 103 -18.88 8.50 -0.33
N LYS A 104 -17.58 8.61 0.01
CA LYS A 104 -17.11 8.41 1.41
C LYS A 104 -16.80 9.68 2.23
N SER A 105 -17.15 10.87 1.79
CA SER A 105 -17.06 12.11 2.60
C SER A 105 -18.37 12.42 3.34
N LYS A 106 -18.82 11.54 4.26
CA LYS A 106 -19.79 11.97 5.29
C LYS A 106 -19.06 12.24 6.61
N PRO A 107 -19.17 13.45 7.20
CA PRO A 107 -18.51 13.77 8.44
C PRO A 107 -19.13 12.96 9.58
N LYS A 108 -18.31 12.22 10.34
CA LYS A 108 -18.71 11.64 11.62
C LYS A 108 -19.02 12.78 12.59
N LYS A 109 -20.29 13.19 12.70
CA LYS A 109 -20.77 14.02 13.82
C LYS A 109 -20.56 13.22 15.11
N LYS A 110 -19.59 13.63 15.94
CA LYS A 110 -19.50 13.17 17.33
C LYS A 110 -20.69 13.75 18.09
N ARG A 111 -21.53 12.85 18.62
CA ARG A 111 -22.43 13.12 19.75
C ARG A 111 -21.61 13.10 21.03
#